data_AF-B3EWN1-F1
#
_entry.id   AF-B3EWN1-F1
#
_cell.length_a   1.000
_cell.length_b   1.000
_cell.length_c   1.000
_cell.angle_alpha   90.00
_cell.angle_beta   90.00
_cell.angle_gamma   90.00
#
_symmetry.space_group_name_H-M   'P 1'
#
loop_
_entity.id
_entity.type
_entity.pdbx_description
1 polymer ?
#
loop_
_entity_poly.entity_id
_entity_poly.type
_entity_poly.pdbx_seq_one_letter_code
_entity_poly.pdbx_strand_id
1 'polypeptide(L)' 'YCQEFLWTCDEERKCCGDMVCRLWCKKRL' A
#
# COMPACT_ATOMS: atom_id res chain seq x y z
N TYR A 1 -11.98 -0.67 -2.69
CA TYR A 1 -11.10 -1.65 -2.04
C TYR A 1 -9.69 -1.07 -2.04
N CYS A 2 -8.96 -1.16 -0.94
CA CYS A 2 -7.58 -0.68 -0.86
C CYS A 2 -6.70 -1.75 -0.18
N GLN A 3 -5.39 -1.64 -0.38
CA GLN A 3 -4.43 -2.62 0.13
C GLN A 3 -4.01 -2.30 1.57
N GLU A 4 -4.14 -3.31 2.43
CA GLU A 4 -3.77 -3.24 3.85
C GLU A 4 -2.25 -3.35 4.05
N PHE A 5 -1.79 -3.12 5.28
CA PHE A 5 -0.37 -3.20 5.62
C PHE A 5 0.22 -4.57 5.22
N LEU A 6 1.40 -4.54 4.59
CA LEU A 6 2.09 -5.71 4.00
C LEU A 6 1.33 -6.44 2.89
N TRP A 7 0.25 -5.90 2.34
CA TRP A 7 -0.30 -6.42 1.10
C TRP A 7 0.44 -5.89 -0.13
N THR A 8 0.41 -6.68 -1.21
CA THR A 8 1.01 -6.29 -2.48
C THR A 8 0.25 -5.12 -3.10
N CYS A 9 1.00 -4.17 -3.64
CA CYS A 9 0.44 -2.96 -4.21
C CYS A 9 1.11 -2.63 -5.54
N ASP A 10 0.34 -1.98 -6.41
CA ASP A 10 0.73 -1.51 -7.73
C ASP A 10 -0.11 -0.28 -8.11
N GLU A 11 -0.05 0.17 -9.36
CA GLU A 11 -0.77 1.37 -9.82
C GLU A 11 -2.31 1.23 -9.73
N GLU A 12 -2.84 0.03 -9.87
CA GLU A 12 -4.29 -0.25 -9.74
C GLU A 12 -4.68 -0.50 -8.27
N ARG A 13 -3.82 -1.23 -7.52
CA ARG A 13 -4.05 -1.65 -6.14
C ARG A 13 -3.35 -0.72 -5.16
N LYS A 14 -3.96 0.44 -4.91
CA LYS A 14 -3.42 1.44 -3.98
C LYS A 14 -3.59 1.07 -2.52
N CYS A 15 -2.63 1.48 -1.71
CA CYS A 15 -2.63 1.30 -0.26
C CYS A 15 -3.70 2.16 0.44
N CYS A 16 -4.23 1.68 1.55
CA CYS A 16 -5.12 2.47 2.41
C CYS A 16 -4.35 3.55 3.20
N GLY A 17 -4.98 4.70 3.44
CA GLY A 17 -4.44 5.77 4.29
C GLY A 17 -3.10 6.36 3.81
N ASP A 18 -2.27 6.82 4.75
CA ASP A 18 -0.94 7.41 4.50
C ASP A 18 0.18 6.36 4.25
N MET A 19 -0.19 5.18 3.77
CA MET A 19 0.77 4.16 3.39
C MET A 19 1.39 4.44 2.02
N VAL A 20 2.65 4.06 1.85
CA VAL A 20 3.37 4.12 0.58
C VAL A 20 3.51 2.72 -0.01
N CYS A 21 3.33 2.64 -1.33
CA CYS A 21 3.58 1.41 -2.06
C CYS A 21 5.06 1.27 -2.43
N ARG A 22 5.72 0.22 -1.94
CA ARG A 22 7.06 -0.22 -2.40
C ARG A 22 7.06 -1.74 -2.54
N LEU A 23 6.42 -2.25 -3.60
CA LEU A 23 5.98 -3.65 -3.80
C LEU A 23 4.88 -4.11 -2.82
N TRP A 24 4.91 -3.59 -1.59
CA TRP A 24 3.99 -3.88 -0.51
C TRP A 24 3.60 -2.56 0.16
N CYS A 25 2.41 -2.49 0.73
CA CYS A 25 1.98 -1.33 1.50
C CYS A 25 2.71 -1.25 2.82
N LYS A 26 3.41 -0.13 3.03
CA LYS A 26 4.17 0.15 4.26
C LYS A 26 3.83 1.54 4.76
N LYS A 27 3.90 1.75 6.08
CA LYS A 27 3.77 3.10 6.66
C LYS A 27 4.89 4.00 6.12
N ARG A 28 4.60 5.27 5.83
CA ARG A 28 5.66 6.27 5.67
C ARG A 28 6.40 6.39 7.01
N LEU A 29 7.65 5.97 7.03
CA LEU A 29 8.62 6.30 8.07
C LEU A 29 9.04 7.76 7.91
#